data_AF-A0AAD7AG92-F1
#
_entry.id   AF-A0AAD7AG92-F1
#
_cell.length_a   1.000
_cell.length_b   1.000
_cell.length_c   1.000
_cell.angle_alpha   90.00
_cell.angle_beta   90.00
_cell.angle_gamma   90.00
#
_symmetry.space_group_name_H-M   'P 1'
#
loop_
_entity.id
_entity.type
_entity.pdbx_description
1 polymer ?
#
loop_
_entity_poly.entity_id
_entity_poly.type
_entity_poly.pdbx_seq_one_letter_code
_entity_poly.pdbx_strand_id
1 'polypeptide(L)'
;MTPLPGESDQPYPNRQPGYLGLICAACPECGVNMPLSLQLPSWLRHLITLFLTLDGNFKANVFFKRDDGSDHALTDGRMYFDEQALFEEFAKMFVINNEDKEVPCRAHIGSIRHQGTTKYGNTAVSGVICCACNHAVAGSFVDMLKGEVFALGMYAQHQFLRRFNSPPHEADDETTPTVFSYDSLCSFIVNMVKRAKEMFPDEEWLQKVLIDSEGQIPADHINGHGPDCQVLWQAIYFGCRAHFHGETADVIWAFLNSLGHSTRQMTGGAQHDTMNFVMDTWNNSKVVRQAELLAAERMEALRLFEMHMAIVEDLSRQNSDQVGAWSRLRRAPTKRKGEKPLSVYQHMLTIDNVLDGLVNEECQRMKDENLEQRLTAAQWICDGIAIERNQILVIALLKDNREHPLNDTWTTISKLRDTLNTDLKEFRDRQRSIHPHLKLSALDVDEAEVTAVQLPSYLSKRRRHLATGANATELKAQEIQIRCAQANEGILAVQAASLALTAVKKARELDYRGQGGKTCSERNLEKANLMKMHEITIYNTAHAALVALGHMEEDADSLYRFLTVRDTRRKETHLHRVRGGSRLFDGTALISRETDHG
;
A
#
# COMPACT_ATOMS: atom_id res chain seq x y z
N MET A 1 16.86 15.29 40.15
CA MET A 1 15.79 16.07 40.81
C MET A 1 14.83 16.50 39.73
N THR A 2 13.60 16.03 39.74
CA THR A 2 12.57 16.51 38.81
C THR A 2 12.39 18.02 39.03
N PRO A 3 12.51 18.87 38.01
CA PRO A 3 12.31 20.31 38.19
C PRO A 3 10.91 20.55 38.75
N LEU A 4 10.80 21.37 39.80
CA LEU A 4 9.49 21.82 40.28
C LEU A 4 8.81 22.61 39.15
N PRO A 5 7.49 22.42 38.91
CA PRO A 5 6.77 23.14 37.87
C PRO A 5 6.96 24.66 38.05
N GLY A 6 7.40 25.34 36.99
CA GLY A 6 7.43 26.81 37.00
C GLY A 6 6.02 27.40 36.93
N GLU A 7 5.86 28.70 37.19
CA GLU A 7 4.57 29.39 36.96
C GLU A 7 4.06 29.23 35.52
N SER A 8 4.97 29.09 34.55
CA SER A 8 4.65 28.84 33.14
C SER A 8 4.04 27.45 32.86
N ASP A 9 4.27 26.49 33.74
CA ASP A 9 3.87 25.09 33.55
C ASP A 9 2.47 24.82 34.16
N GLN A 10 2.00 25.68 35.07
CA GLN A 10 0.71 25.52 35.76
C GLN A 10 -0.51 25.40 34.83
N PRO A 11 -0.60 26.12 33.70
CA PRO A 11 -1.72 25.95 32.77
C PRO A 11 -1.73 24.61 32.03
N TYR A 12 -0.64 23.83 32.12
CA TYR A 12 -0.44 22.60 31.34
C TYR A 12 -0.14 21.42 32.28
N PRO A 13 -1.16 20.93 33.02
CA PRO A 13 -0.97 19.95 34.08
C PRO A 13 -0.46 18.59 33.59
N ASN A 14 -0.64 18.28 32.29
CA ASN A 14 -0.32 17.00 31.67
C ASN A 14 0.97 17.01 30.84
N ARG A 15 1.74 18.10 30.91
CA ARG A 15 3.03 18.25 30.23
C ARG A 15 4.16 18.02 31.22
N GLN A 16 5.28 17.50 30.71
CA GLN A 16 6.50 17.34 31.49
C GLN A 16 7.01 18.70 32.01
N PRO A 17 7.22 18.88 33.33
CA PRO A 17 7.76 20.13 33.87
C PRO A 17 9.12 20.49 33.28
N GLY A 18 9.34 21.77 32.99
CA GLY A 18 10.59 22.26 32.40
C GLY A 18 10.83 21.88 30.94
N TYR A 19 9.84 21.33 30.25
CA TYR A 19 9.88 21.09 28.80
C TYR A 19 9.84 22.41 28.03
N LEU A 20 10.81 22.60 27.14
CA LEU A 20 11.00 23.82 26.36
C LEU A 20 10.54 23.68 24.90
N GLY A 21 10.29 22.45 24.45
CA GLY A 21 9.84 22.19 23.08
C GLY A 21 8.40 22.63 22.84
N LEU A 22 8.10 23.00 21.60
CA LEU A 22 6.75 23.35 21.19
C LEU A 22 5.90 22.09 20.91
N ILE A 23 4.76 21.99 21.61
CA ILE A 23 3.78 20.92 21.47
C ILE A 23 2.65 21.34 20.52
N CYS A 24 2.07 20.38 19.80
CA CYS A 24 0.98 20.65 18.85
C CYS A 24 -0.29 21.16 19.56
N ALA A 25 -0.76 22.35 19.20
CA ALA A 25 -1.94 22.97 19.82
C ALA A 25 -3.29 22.34 19.38
N ALA A 26 -3.31 21.59 18.27
CA ALA A 26 -4.53 20.98 17.74
C ALA A 26 -4.71 19.49 18.08
N CYS A 27 -3.68 18.84 18.60
CA CYS A 27 -3.83 17.45 19.06
C CYS A 27 -4.67 17.40 20.33
N PRO A 28 -5.42 16.31 20.58
CA PRO A 28 -6.34 16.20 21.71
C PRO A 28 -5.58 16.16 23.05
N GLU A 29 -5.56 17.27 23.80
CA GLU A 29 -4.87 17.42 25.09
C GLU A 29 -5.89 17.62 26.22
N CYS A 30 -6.09 16.57 27.02
CA CYS A 30 -7.07 16.54 28.09
C CYS A 30 -6.80 17.67 29.12
N GLY A 31 -7.85 18.38 29.50
CA GLY A 31 -7.76 19.49 30.46
C GLY A 31 -7.21 20.80 29.88
N VAL A 32 -6.78 20.81 28.61
CA VAL A 32 -6.24 22.01 27.94
C VAL A 32 -7.16 22.46 26.80
N ASN A 33 -7.28 21.65 25.74
CA ASN A 33 -8.13 21.98 24.58
C ASN A 33 -9.34 21.03 24.43
N MET A 34 -9.47 20.05 25.32
CA MET A 34 -10.64 19.20 25.48
C MET A 34 -10.93 18.95 26.97
N PRO A 35 -12.16 18.55 27.34
CA PRO A 35 -12.47 18.14 28.71
C PRO A 35 -11.55 17.01 29.19
N LEU A 36 -11.38 16.87 30.51
CA LEU A 36 -10.59 15.80 31.12
C LEU A 36 -11.06 14.41 30.71
N SER A 37 -12.38 14.24 30.65
CA SER A 37 -13.03 13.01 30.18
C SER A 37 -14.10 13.38 29.16
N LEU A 38 -14.10 12.67 28.02
CA LEU A 38 -15.07 12.86 26.94
C LEU A 38 -15.40 11.53 26.27
N GLN A 39 -16.56 10.98 26.62
CA GLN A 39 -17.09 9.78 25.97
C GLN A 39 -17.81 10.15 24.67
N LEU A 40 -17.39 9.51 23.57
CA LEU A 40 -18.04 9.63 22.28
C LEU A 40 -18.49 8.26 21.76
N PRO A 41 -19.60 8.19 21.00
CA PRO A 41 -19.93 6.99 20.25
C PRO A 41 -18.76 6.54 19.37
N SER A 42 -18.60 5.24 19.16
CA SER A 42 -17.46 4.66 18.45
C SER A 42 -17.24 5.23 17.04
N TRP A 43 -18.31 5.65 16.36
CA TRP A 43 -18.24 6.28 15.03
C TRP A 43 -17.78 7.76 15.04
N LEU A 44 -17.75 8.41 16.21
CA LEU A 44 -17.23 9.78 16.41
C LEU A 44 -15.88 9.82 17.12
N ARG A 45 -15.30 8.67 17.50
CA ARG A 45 -14.02 8.60 18.23
C ARG A 45 -12.87 9.36 17.54
N HIS A 46 -12.92 9.50 16.21
CA HIS A 46 -11.92 10.21 15.41
C HIS A 46 -11.78 11.69 15.79
N LEU A 47 -12.79 12.29 16.42
CA LEU A 47 -12.76 13.68 16.88
C LEU A 47 -11.79 13.90 18.05
N ILE A 48 -11.50 12.85 18.83
CA ILE A 48 -10.63 12.89 20.01
C ILE A 48 -9.43 11.95 19.87
N THR A 49 -9.20 11.38 18.68
CA THR A 49 -8.11 10.42 18.47
C THR A 49 -6.78 11.14 18.28
N LEU A 50 -5.75 10.72 19.02
CA LEU A 50 -4.37 11.13 18.79
C LEU A 50 -3.77 10.26 17.67
N PHE A 51 -3.37 10.90 16.57
CA PHE A 51 -2.75 10.22 15.42
C PHE A 51 -1.25 10.45 15.41
N LEU A 52 -0.46 9.37 15.48
CA LEU A 52 1.00 9.40 15.56
C LEU A 52 1.64 8.70 14.36
N THR A 53 2.75 9.21 13.88
CA THR A 53 3.62 8.55 12.90
C THR A 53 4.98 8.33 13.54
N LEU A 54 5.48 7.11 13.41
CA LEU A 54 6.83 6.71 13.80
C LEU A 54 7.62 6.38 12.53
N ASP A 55 8.82 6.94 12.38
CA ASP A 55 9.69 6.62 11.26
C ASP A 55 11.17 6.89 11.56
N GLY A 56 12.07 6.17 10.89
CA GLY A 56 13.52 6.22 11.02
C GLY A 56 14.22 6.88 9.83
N ASN A 57 15.00 7.93 10.08
CA ASN A 57 15.74 8.65 9.06
C ASN A 57 17.26 8.45 9.14
N PHE A 58 17.84 7.81 8.12
CA PHE A 58 19.28 7.52 8.02
C PHE A 58 20.13 8.65 7.44
N LYS A 59 19.52 9.74 6.96
CA LYS A 59 20.25 10.90 6.41
C LYS A 59 20.75 11.86 7.50
N ALA A 60 20.18 11.78 8.70
CA ALA A 60 20.60 12.52 9.89
C ALA A 60 21.60 11.72 10.73
N ASN A 61 22.63 11.15 10.10
CA ASN A 61 23.65 10.36 10.79
C ASN A 61 24.81 11.22 11.30
N VAL A 62 25.58 10.69 12.25
CA VAL A 62 26.71 11.38 12.90
C VAL A 62 27.95 10.52 12.82
N PHE A 63 29.08 11.11 12.44
CA PHE A 63 30.37 10.41 12.45
C PHE A 63 30.97 10.31 13.85
N PHE A 64 31.83 9.31 14.08
CA PHE A 64 32.67 9.34 15.28
C PHE A 64 33.52 10.61 15.30
N LYS A 65 33.53 11.29 16.45
CA LYS A 65 34.32 12.49 16.69
C LYS A 65 35.29 12.24 17.83
N ARG A 66 36.41 12.96 17.78
CA ARG A 66 37.26 13.11 18.95
C ARG A 66 36.59 14.16 19.82
N ASP A 67 36.03 13.71 20.92
CA ASP A 67 35.41 14.51 21.95
C ASP A 67 36.15 14.23 23.25
N ASP A 68 36.44 15.27 24.02
CA ASP A 68 37.06 15.18 25.34
C ASP A 68 36.02 15.01 26.46
N GLY A 69 34.74 14.92 26.08
CA GLY A 69 33.60 14.75 26.98
C GLY A 69 33.07 16.07 27.54
N SER A 70 33.52 17.22 27.02
CA SER A 70 33.03 18.54 27.44
C SER A 70 31.81 19.03 26.64
N ASP A 71 31.48 18.39 25.52
CA ASP A 71 30.32 18.75 24.70
C ASP A 71 29.03 18.20 25.32
N HIS A 72 28.25 19.09 25.93
CA HIS A 72 26.93 18.79 26.48
C HIS A 72 25.88 19.65 25.78
N ALA A 73 24.76 19.05 25.38
CA ALA A 73 23.64 19.80 24.82
C ALA A 73 23.06 20.76 25.87
N LEU A 74 22.87 22.03 25.50
CA LEU A 74 22.18 23.01 26.32
C LEU A 74 20.71 22.63 26.58
N THR A 75 20.14 21.87 25.65
CA THR A 75 18.74 21.43 25.66
C THR A 75 18.56 19.97 26.11
N ASP A 76 19.59 19.36 26.71
CA ASP A 76 19.59 17.94 27.11
C ASP A 76 18.35 17.57 27.96
N GLY A 77 17.55 16.63 27.44
CA GLY A 77 16.30 16.19 28.04
C GLY A 77 15.17 17.22 28.14
N ARG A 78 15.34 18.44 27.61
CA ARG A 78 14.37 19.53 27.73
C ARG A 78 13.59 19.84 26.46
N MET A 79 13.96 19.24 25.33
CA MET A 79 13.26 19.41 24.05
C MET A 79 13.02 18.05 23.38
N TYR A 80 13.20 17.93 22.06
CA TYR A 80 12.74 16.76 21.32
C TYR A 80 13.61 15.52 21.53
N PHE A 81 14.92 15.68 21.76
CA PHE A 81 15.77 14.59 22.28
C PHE A 81 15.59 14.41 23.78
N ASP A 82 15.70 13.17 24.28
CA ASP A 82 15.66 12.91 25.72
C ASP A 82 17.03 13.10 26.38
N GLU A 83 17.06 13.05 27.71
CA GLU A 83 18.29 13.11 28.51
C GLU A 83 19.25 11.99 28.10
N GLN A 84 20.44 12.36 27.63
CA GLN A 84 21.35 11.39 27.00
C GLN A 84 21.82 10.31 27.96
N ALA A 85 22.04 10.64 29.24
CA ALA A 85 22.43 9.65 30.24
C ALA A 85 21.38 8.54 30.40
N LEU A 86 20.10 8.90 30.48
CA LEU A 86 18.98 7.94 30.58
C LEU A 86 18.84 7.12 29.30
N PHE A 87 18.96 7.77 28.14
CA PHE A 87 18.91 7.09 26.85
C PHE A 87 20.03 6.07 26.68
N GLU A 88 21.26 6.39 27.11
CA GLU A 88 22.39 5.46 27.04
C GLU A 88 22.19 4.22 27.92
N GLU A 89 21.70 4.40 29.15
CA GLU A 89 21.38 3.29 30.05
C GLU A 89 20.31 2.38 29.44
N PHE A 90 19.24 2.99 28.93
CA PHE A 90 18.19 2.30 28.21
C PHE A 90 18.73 1.52 27.01
N ALA A 91 19.57 2.14 26.18
CA ALA A 91 20.12 1.51 24.99
C ALA A 91 21.04 0.32 25.34
N LYS A 92 21.85 0.44 26.40
CA LYS A 92 22.70 -0.66 26.91
C LYS A 92 21.85 -1.87 27.32
N MET A 93 20.70 -1.63 27.95
CA MET A 93 19.82 -2.70 28.44
C MET A 93 19.00 -3.37 27.33
N PHE A 94 18.38 -2.59 26.45
CA PHE A 94 17.32 -3.09 25.56
C PHE A 94 17.69 -3.13 24.07
N VAL A 95 18.63 -2.31 23.61
CA VAL A 95 19.01 -2.26 22.18
C VAL A 95 20.09 -3.29 21.87
N ILE A 96 21.03 -3.54 22.80
CA ILE A 96 22.15 -4.47 22.59
C ILE A 96 21.70 -5.94 22.72
N ASN A 97 20.66 -6.21 23.52
CA ASN A 97 20.21 -7.57 23.87
C ASN A 97 19.07 -8.09 22.97
N ASN A 98 18.87 -7.50 21.80
CA ASN A 98 17.59 -7.65 21.10
C ASN A 98 17.44 -9.03 20.43
N GLU A 99 16.63 -9.90 21.05
CA GLU A 99 16.16 -11.18 20.48
C GLU A 99 14.92 -11.01 19.60
N ASP A 100 14.39 -9.79 19.49
CA ASP A 100 13.12 -9.51 18.82
C ASP A 100 13.26 -9.70 17.31
N LYS A 101 12.66 -10.78 16.82
CA LYS A 101 12.71 -11.17 15.41
C LYS A 101 11.50 -10.60 14.69
N GLU A 102 11.74 -10.07 13.50
CA GLU A 102 10.67 -9.73 12.58
C GLU A 102 9.77 -10.94 12.31
N VAL A 103 8.47 -10.67 12.26
CA VAL A 103 7.53 -11.64 11.72
C VAL A 103 7.81 -11.75 10.21
N PRO A 104 7.81 -12.97 9.61
CA PRO A 104 7.96 -13.13 8.17
C PRO A 104 6.85 -12.40 7.41
N CYS A 105 7.11 -11.15 7.04
CA CYS A 105 6.32 -10.40 6.08
C CYS A 105 6.92 -10.64 4.69
N ARG A 106 6.07 -10.83 3.68
CA ARG A 106 6.50 -10.87 2.26
C ARG A 106 6.95 -9.49 1.74
N ALA A 107 7.19 -8.52 2.62
CA ALA A 107 7.61 -7.19 2.23
C ALA A 107 8.92 -7.25 1.43
N HIS A 108 8.92 -6.54 0.29
CA HIS A 108 10.10 -6.22 -0.50
C HIS A 108 10.79 -4.95 0.02
N ILE A 109 10.61 -4.62 1.30
CA ILE A 109 11.19 -3.43 1.90
C ILE A 109 12.66 -3.73 2.29
N GLY A 110 13.56 -3.24 1.46
CA GLY A 110 15.01 -3.37 1.65
C GLY A 110 15.57 -2.57 2.83
N SER A 111 14.82 -1.64 3.42
CA SER A 111 15.24 -0.87 4.61
C SER A 111 15.38 -1.76 5.86
N ILE A 112 14.70 -2.91 5.86
CA ILE A 112 14.67 -3.83 6.99
C ILE A 112 15.67 -4.98 6.76
N ARG A 113 15.71 -5.57 5.56
CA ARG A 113 16.53 -6.76 5.25
C ARG A 113 18.02 -6.49 4.99
N HIS A 114 18.44 -5.24 4.81
CA HIS A 114 19.81 -4.88 4.45
C HIS A 114 20.44 -3.80 5.36
N GLN A 115 20.20 -3.88 6.67
CA GLN A 115 20.96 -3.13 7.67
C GLN A 115 22.31 -3.83 7.95
N GLY A 116 23.10 -4.07 6.91
CA GLY A 116 24.46 -4.58 7.08
C GLY A 116 25.31 -3.57 7.84
N THR A 117 25.99 -4.03 8.89
CA THR A 117 26.95 -3.25 9.71
C THR A 117 28.01 -2.52 8.88
N THR A 118 28.32 -3.01 7.67
CA THR A 118 29.29 -2.42 6.74
C THR A 118 28.90 -1.04 6.21
N LYS A 119 27.60 -0.72 6.08
CA LYS A 119 27.14 0.56 5.48
C LYS A 119 27.43 1.79 6.37
N TYR A 120 27.58 1.58 7.67
CA TYR A 120 27.64 2.63 8.68
C TYR A 120 28.90 2.52 9.59
N GLY A 121 29.96 1.85 9.14
CA GLY A 121 31.12 1.51 9.97
C GLY A 121 31.89 2.69 10.61
N ASN A 122 31.68 3.93 10.16
CA ASN A 122 32.31 5.12 10.74
C ASN A 122 31.33 6.09 11.41
N THR A 123 30.08 5.68 11.66
CA THR A 123 29.07 6.52 12.32
C THR A 123 28.85 6.14 13.77
N ALA A 124 28.86 7.13 14.66
CA ALA A 124 28.44 6.97 16.05
C ALA A 124 26.91 6.77 16.14
N VAL A 125 26.18 7.51 15.31
CA VAL A 125 24.73 7.44 15.15
C VAL A 125 24.42 7.24 13.67
N SER A 126 23.72 6.17 13.35
CA SER A 126 23.35 5.80 11.97
C SER A 126 22.17 6.60 11.40
N GLY A 127 21.45 7.33 12.26
CA GLY A 127 20.29 8.16 11.91
C GLY A 127 19.44 8.48 13.13
N VAL A 128 18.23 9.00 12.93
CA VAL A 128 17.31 9.41 14.01
C VAL A 128 15.90 8.90 13.73
N ILE A 129 15.22 8.39 14.76
CA ILE A 129 13.78 8.07 14.73
C ILE A 129 12.99 9.29 15.21
N CYS A 130 11.86 9.60 14.58
CA CYS A 130 10.90 10.60 15.06
C CYS A 130 9.55 9.98 15.35
N CYS A 131 8.95 10.40 16.47
CA CYS A 131 7.51 10.30 16.65
C CYS A 131 6.89 11.70 16.48
N ALA A 132 5.93 11.81 15.56
CA ALA A 132 5.25 13.05 15.23
C ALA A 132 3.74 12.84 15.14
N CYS A 133 2.96 13.90 15.35
CA CYS A 133 1.51 13.84 15.12
C CYS A 133 1.15 14.04 13.63
N ASN A 134 -0.09 13.72 13.25
CA ASN A 134 -0.65 13.93 11.91
C ASN A 134 -0.58 15.38 11.40
N HIS A 135 -0.45 16.37 12.29
CA HIS A 135 -0.25 17.77 11.91
C HIS A 135 1.19 18.09 11.47
N ALA A 136 2.05 17.08 11.37
CA ALA A 136 3.49 17.19 11.09
C ALA A 136 4.23 18.05 12.13
N VAL A 137 3.85 17.91 13.40
CA VAL A 137 4.59 18.49 14.53
C VAL A 137 5.35 17.36 15.21
N ALA A 138 6.68 17.48 15.27
CA ALA A 138 7.55 16.50 15.91
C ALA A 138 7.40 16.57 17.43
N GLY A 139 7.28 15.44 18.12
CA GLY A 139 7.22 15.40 19.59
C GLY A 139 8.39 14.68 20.25
N SER A 140 9.07 13.79 19.53
CA SER A 140 10.31 13.18 20.01
C SER A 140 11.28 12.81 18.88
N PHE A 141 12.57 12.82 19.21
CA PHE A 141 13.65 12.26 18.42
C PHE A 141 14.47 11.29 19.27
N VAL A 142 14.94 10.21 18.65
CA VAL A 142 15.76 9.18 19.29
C VAL A 142 16.88 8.75 18.34
N ASP A 143 18.10 8.70 18.85
CA ASP A 143 19.25 8.30 18.05
C ASP A 143 19.23 6.80 17.71
N MET A 144 19.49 6.49 16.45
CA MET A 144 19.69 5.14 15.96
C MET A 144 21.17 4.77 16.06
N LEU A 145 21.56 4.01 17.08
CA LEU A 145 22.97 3.64 17.28
C LEU A 145 23.52 2.82 16.11
N LYS A 146 22.85 1.74 15.73
CA LYS A 146 23.27 0.82 14.65
C LYS A 146 22.09 0.39 13.78
N GLY A 147 21.36 1.38 13.30
CA GLY A 147 20.14 1.22 12.55
C GLY A 147 18.90 1.27 13.44
N GLU A 148 17.78 1.06 12.78
CA GLU A 148 16.47 1.14 13.41
C GLU A 148 16.15 -0.19 14.09
N VAL A 149 15.80 -0.14 15.37
CA VAL A 149 15.31 -1.30 16.11
C VAL A 149 14.02 -0.97 16.83
N PHE A 150 13.15 -1.97 17.01
CA PHE A 150 11.83 -1.76 17.62
C PHE A 150 11.89 -1.18 19.04
N ALA A 151 12.93 -1.48 19.82
CA ALA A 151 13.12 -0.88 21.13
C ALA A 151 13.24 0.66 21.06
N LEU A 152 14.00 1.18 20.09
CA LEU A 152 14.12 2.63 19.88
C LEU A 152 12.81 3.25 19.39
N GLY A 153 12.07 2.55 18.54
CA GLY A 153 10.73 2.97 18.11
C GLY A 153 9.75 3.09 19.27
N MET A 154 9.75 2.12 20.18
CA MET A 154 8.95 2.15 21.42
C MET A 154 9.37 3.32 22.31
N TYR A 155 10.67 3.54 22.48
CA TYR A 155 11.19 4.65 23.27
C TYR A 155 10.76 6.01 22.69
N ALA A 156 10.83 6.20 21.37
CA ALA A 156 10.37 7.42 20.71
C ALA A 156 8.87 7.67 20.95
N GLN A 157 8.04 6.64 20.80
CA GLN A 157 6.61 6.72 21.07
C GLN A 157 6.32 7.05 22.55
N HIS A 158 7.03 6.39 23.47
CA HIS A 158 6.95 6.67 24.90
C HIS A 158 7.28 8.14 25.20
N GLN A 159 8.40 8.65 24.71
CA GLN A 159 8.80 10.05 24.93
C GLN A 159 7.79 11.05 24.38
N PHE A 160 7.17 10.77 23.22
CA PHE A 160 6.09 11.60 22.69
C PHE A 160 4.91 11.65 23.67
N LEU A 161 4.40 10.47 24.07
CA LEU A 161 3.24 10.37 24.95
C LEU A 161 3.50 11.03 26.31
N ARG A 162 4.71 10.85 26.84
CA ARG A 162 5.15 11.44 28.11
C ARG A 162 5.11 12.98 28.12
N ARG A 163 5.37 13.60 26.97
CA ARG A 163 5.40 15.07 26.83
C ARG A 163 4.04 15.68 26.52
N PHE A 164 3.11 14.87 25.99
CA PHE A 164 1.86 15.36 25.42
C PHE A 164 0.66 15.20 26.36
N ASN A 165 0.54 14.08 27.10
CA ASN A 165 -0.63 13.77 27.94
C ASN A 165 -0.27 12.79 29.09
N SER A 166 0.81 13.03 29.85
CA SER A 166 1.29 12.05 30.83
C SER A 166 1.78 12.62 32.17
N PRO A 167 1.48 11.94 33.30
CA PRO A 167 0.52 10.84 33.40
C PRO A 167 -0.91 11.37 33.21
N PRO A 168 -1.82 10.61 32.59
CA PRO A 168 -3.23 11.00 32.57
C PRO A 168 -3.73 11.19 34.00
N HIS A 169 -4.62 12.17 34.20
CA HIS A 169 -5.32 12.35 35.48
C HIS A 169 -6.00 11.04 35.91
N GLU A 170 -6.03 10.80 37.23
CA GLU A 170 -6.54 9.64 37.99
C GLU A 170 -6.67 8.28 37.25
N ALA A 171 -6.15 7.20 37.84
CA ALA A 171 -6.04 5.85 37.24
C ALA A 171 -7.33 5.28 36.58
N ASP A 172 -8.50 5.82 36.93
CA ASP A 172 -9.82 5.42 36.43
C ASP A 172 -10.30 6.18 35.17
N ASP A 173 -9.63 7.23 34.70
CA ASP A 173 -10.05 7.96 33.49
C ASP A 173 -9.75 7.18 32.18
N GLU A 174 -10.65 7.33 31.20
CA GLU A 174 -10.52 6.75 29.87
C GLU A 174 -9.32 7.36 29.13
N THR A 175 -8.47 6.51 28.55
CA THR A 175 -7.31 6.97 27.78
C THR A 175 -7.76 7.58 26.45
N THR A 176 -7.10 8.67 26.05
CA THR A 176 -7.29 9.26 24.72
C THR A 176 -7.05 8.19 23.64
N PRO A 177 -8.02 7.89 22.75
CA PRO A 177 -7.85 6.90 21.70
C PRO A 177 -6.62 7.25 20.86
N THR A 178 -5.75 6.28 20.63
CA THR A 178 -4.48 6.52 19.92
C THR A 178 -4.39 5.61 18.70
N VAL A 179 -4.01 6.19 17.56
CA VAL A 179 -3.70 5.46 16.33
C VAL A 179 -2.29 5.82 15.92
N PHE A 180 -1.45 4.82 15.68
CA PHE A 180 -0.08 5.03 15.22
C PHE A 180 0.18 4.40 13.85
N SER A 181 1.05 5.03 13.08
CA SER A 181 1.56 4.50 11.81
C SER A 181 3.04 4.16 11.93
N TYR A 182 3.43 3.02 11.37
CA TYR A 182 4.82 2.59 11.31
C TYR A 182 5.04 1.65 10.12
N ASP A 183 6.11 1.83 9.37
CA ASP A 183 6.45 1.01 8.20
C ASP A 183 6.48 -0.49 8.53
N SER A 184 7.08 -0.82 9.66
CA SER A 184 7.24 -2.20 10.12
C SER A 184 6.18 -2.61 11.14
N LEU A 185 5.02 -1.93 11.15
CA LEU A 185 3.94 -2.18 12.11
C LEU A 185 3.60 -3.67 12.25
N CYS A 186 3.52 -4.40 11.14
CA CYS A 186 3.13 -5.81 11.15
C CYS A 186 4.02 -6.71 12.03
N SER A 187 5.27 -6.31 12.26
CA SER A 187 6.20 -6.94 13.19
C SER A 187 6.16 -6.26 14.56
N PHE A 188 6.20 -4.92 14.57
CA PHE A 188 6.24 -4.13 15.80
C PHE A 188 5.06 -4.42 16.74
N ILE A 189 3.84 -4.46 16.21
CA ILE A 189 2.62 -4.56 17.03
C ILE A 189 2.54 -5.88 17.82
N VAL A 190 3.18 -6.96 17.35
CA VAL A 190 3.12 -8.28 17.98
C VAL A 190 3.68 -8.27 19.40
N ASN A 191 4.79 -7.56 19.60
CA ASN A 191 5.47 -7.47 20.89
C ASN A 191 5.36 -6.08 21.53
N MET A 192 4.50 -5.18 21.03
CA MET A 192 4.43 -3.78 21.50
C MET A 192 4.12 -3.68 22.99
N VAL A 193 3.03 -4.31 23.46
CA VAL A 193 2.65 -4.27 24.88
C VAL A 193 3.66 -5.00 25.77
N LYS A 194 4.22 -6.11 25.28
CA LYS A 194 5.28 -6.84 25.99
C LYS A 194 6.52 -5.95 26.19
N ARG A 195 6.96 -5.27 25.12
CA ARG A 195 8.09 -4.34 25.15
C ARG A 195 7.83 -3.19 26.14
N ALA A 196 6.64 -2.59 26.12
CA ALA A 196 6.29 -1.54 27.07
C ALA A 196 6.40 -2.01 28.53
N LYS A 197 5.94 -3.24 28.85
CA LYS A 197 6.04 -3.83 30.19
C LYS A 197 7.48 -4.11 30.63
N GLU A 198 8.32 -4.57 29.71
CA GLU A 198 9.72 -4.89 30.00
C GLU A 198 10.58 -3.62 30.15
N MET A 199 10.29 -2.60 29.35
CA MET A 199 11.10 -1.39 29.23
C MET A 199 10.66 -0.28 30.19
N PHE A 200 9.36 -0.22 30.51
CA PHE A 200 8.74 0.79 31.38
C PHE A 200 7.77 0.11 32.37
N PRO A 201 8.27 -0.77 33.26
CA PRO A 201 7.42 -1.57 34.14
C PRO A 201 6.58 -0.73 35.11
N ASP A 202 7.11 0.41 35.56
CA ASP A 202 6.46 1.29 36.53
C ASP A 202 5.42 2.25 35.91
N GLU A 203 5.25 2.19 34.58
CA GLU A 203 4.35 3.07 33.83
C GLU A 203 3.10 2.34 33.34
N GLU A 204 2.22 1.96 34.27
CA GLU A 204 0.97 1.25 33.95
C GLU A 204 0.07 2.05 32.99
N TRP A 205 0.10 3.39 33.07
CA TRP A 205 -0.65 4.29 32.18
C TRP A 205 -0.25 4.08 30.70
N LEU A 206 1.04 3.90 30.42
CA LEU A 206 1.56 3.68 29.08
C LEU A 206 1.03 2.35 28.53
N GLN A 207 1.05 1.31 29.37
CA GLN A 207 0.56 -0.02 28.99
C GLN A 207 -0.93 0.03 28.65
N LYS A 208 -1.75 0.76 29.43
CA LYS A 208 -3.19 0.97 29.17
C LYS A 208 -3.40 1.65 27.81
N VAL A 209 -2.71 2.76 27.55
CA VAL A 209 -2.78 3.48 26.26
C VAL A 209 -2.41 2.56 25.08
N LEU A 210 -1.36 1.76 25.21
CA LEU A 210 -0.87 0.90 24.13
C LEU A 210 -1.74 -0.32 23.88
N ILE A 211 -2.42 -0.87 24.89
CA ILE A 211 -3.39 -1.96 24.72
C ILE A 211 -4.58 -1.50 23.86
N ASP A 212 -5.03 -0.26 24.06
CA ASP A 212 -6.16 0.32 23.34
C ASP A 212 -5.75 1.03 22.03
N SER A 213 -4.45 1.10 21.74
CA SER A 213 -3.91 1.73 20.54
C SER A 213 -4.12 0.87 19.30
N GLU A 214 -4.48 1.51 18.19
CA GLU A 214 -4.54 0.85 16.89
C GLU A 214 -3.37 1.23 15.99
N GLY A 215 -3.03 0.34 15.04
CA GLY A 215 -1.97 0.57 14.07
C GLY A 215 -2.43 0.65 12.61
N GLN A 216 -1.66 1.33 11.76
CA GLN A 216 -1.56 1.10 10.30
C GLN A 216 -0.12 1.10 9.78
N ILE A 217 0.06 0.55 8.58
CA ILE A 217 1.23 0.84 7.76
C ILE A 217 0.92 2.08 6.92
N PRO A 218 1.86 3.04 6.76
CA PRO A 218 1.65 4.21 5.92
C PRO A 218 1.23 3.87 4.48
N ALA A 219 0.44 4.76 3.87
CA ALA A 219 -0.32 4.49 2.63
C ALA A 219 0.54 4.22 1.38
N ASP A 220 1.74 4.77 1.29
CA ASP A 220 2.73 4.47 0.26
C ASP A 220 3.49 3.18 0.59
N HIS A 221 3.93 3.06 1.85
CA HIS A 221 4.75 1.95 2.33
C HIS A 221 4.01 0.59 2.27
N ILE A 222 2.70 0.56 2.54
CA ILE A 222 1.88 -0.66 2.52
C ILE A 222 1.92 -1.42 1.18
N ASN A 223 2.19 -0.72 0.07
CA ASN A 223 2.34 -1.32 -1.25
C ASN A 223 3.58 -2.21 -1.35
N GLY A 224 4.61 -1.92 -0.54
CA GLY A 224 5.82 -2.73 -0.41
C GLY A 224 5.60 -4.02 0.41
N HIS A 225 4.45 -4.15 1.08
CA HIS A 225 4.09 -5.35 1.85
C HIS A 225 3.25 -6.33 1.03
N GLY A 226 3.26 -7.60 1.45
CA GLY A 226 2.46 -8.65 0.82
C GLY A 226 0.94 -8.49 1.05
N PRO A 227 0.11 -9.22 0.28
CA PRO A 227 -1.35 -9.09 0.31
C PRO A 227 -1.96 -9.19 1.71
N ASP A 228 -1.45 -10.10 2.54
CA ASP A 228 -1.93 -10.27 3.92
C ASP A 228 -1.79 -8.99 4.76
N CYS A 229 -0.70 -8.25 4.60
CA CYS A 229 -0.49 -6.99 5.31
C CYS A 229 -1.39 -5.89 4.77
N GLN A 230 -1.60 -5.83 3.45
CA GLN A 230 -2.53 -4.88 2.85
C GLN A 230 -3.94 -5.08 3.39
N VAL A 231 -4.41 -6.33 3.50
CA VAL A 231 -5.71 -6.64 4.10
C VAL A 231 -5.79 -6.20 5.57
N LEU A 232 -4.72 -6.41 6.34
CA LEU A 232 -4.72 -6.17 7.78
C LEU A 232 -4.47 -4.72 8.20
N TRP A 233 -3.62 -3.98 7.47
CA TRP A 233 -2.98 -2.77 7.98
C TRP A 233 -3.12 -1.56 7.05
N GLN A 234 -3.82 -1.69 5.92
CA GLN A 234 -4.04 -0.58 5.01
C GLN A 234 -5.01 0.44 5.59
N ALA A 235 -4.55 1.70 5.68
CA ALA A 235 -5.26 2.79 6.37
C ALA A 235 -6.72 2.96 5.94
N ILE A 236 -7.02 2.80 4.64
CA ILE A 236 -8.36 3.01 4.07
C ILE A 236 -9.42 2.01 4.57
N TYR A 237 -9.03 0.87 5.15
CA TYR A 237 -9.96 -0.15 5.64
C TYR A 237 -10.43 0.10 7.07
N PHE A 238 -9.87 1.09 7.76
CA PHE A 238 -10.20 1.38 9.14
C PHE A 238 -11.20 2.53 9.25
N GLY A 239 -12.27 2.29 9.98
CA GLY A 239 -13.21 3.34 10.36
C GLY A 239 -12.59 4.34 11.32
N CYS A 240 -13.07 5.57 11.27
CA CYS A 240 -12.70 6.64 12.21
C CYS A 240 -11.21 7.00 12.19
N ARG A 241 -10.57 6.98 11.02
CA ARG A 241 -9.18 7.45 10.82
C ARG A 241 -9.09 8.76 10.04
N ALA A 242 -10.22 9.39 9.74
CA ALA A 242 -10.29 10.59 8.89
C ALA A 242 -9.43 10.41 7.62
N HIS A 243 -8.60 11.39 7.27
CA HIS A 243 -7.63 11.30 6.17
C HIS A 243 -6.20 11.05 6.67
N PHE A 244 -6.03 10.30 7.76
CA PHE A 244 -4.71 9.97 8.28
C PHE A 244 -4.01 8.91 7.42
N HIS A 245 -3.15 9.35 6.51
CA HIS A 245 -2.40 8.47 5.59
C HIS A 245 -1.11 7.90 6.21
N GLY A 246 -0.65 8.42 7.35
CA GLY A 246 0.50 7.90 8.09
C GLY A 246 1.89 8.25 7.54
N GLU A 247 2.00 9.02 6.46
CA GLU A 247 3.28 9.46 5.83
C GLU A 247 3.80 10.79 6.41
N THR A 248 3.36 11.17 7.60
CA THR A 248 3.58 12.54 8.10
C THR A 248 5.06 12.80 8.42
N ALA A 249 5.78 11.77 8.84
CA ALA A 249 7.21 11.88 9.15
C ALA A 249 8.03 12.26 7.91
N ASP A 250 7.69 11.78 6.72
CA ASP A 250 8.35 12.17 5.47
C ASP A 250 8.28 13.66 5.17
N VAL A 251 7.21 14.32 5.60
CA VAL A 251 7.07 15.78 5.48
C VAL A 251 8.12 16.50 6.34
N ILE A 252 8.37 15.99 7.55
CA ILE A 252 9.40 16.48 8.46
C ILE A 252 10.79 16.17 7.86
N TRP A 253 10.99 14.97 7.32
CA TRP A 253 12.26 14.58 6.70
C TRP A 253 12.60 15.39 5.48
N ALA A 254 11.63 15.75 4.64
CA ALA A 254 11.87 16.61 3.49
C ALA A 254 12.54 17.94 3.90
N PHE A 255 12.17 18.48 5.07
CA PHE A 255 12.77 19.67 5.65
C PHE A 255 14.14 19.35 6.31
N LEU A 256 14.16 18.39 7.24
CA LEU A 256 15.33 18.09 8.07
C LEU A 256 16.52 17.49 7.27
N ASN A 257 16.24 16.77 6.18
CA ASN A 257 17.29 16.14 5.35
C ASN A 257 18.28 17.13 4.74
N SER A 258 17.87 18.40 4.57
CA SER A 258 18.76 19.46 4.11
C SER A 258 19.90 19.74 5.10
N LEU A 259 19.68 19.46 6.39
CA LEU A 259 20.66 19.66 7.45
C LEU A 259 21.55 18.46 7.72
N GLY A 260 21.12 17.24 7.36
CA GLY A 260 21.84 16.01 7.72
C GLY A 260 23.33 16.05 7.37
N HIS A 261 23.70 16.59 6.19
CA HIS A 261 25.10 16.73 5.81
C HIS A 261 25.89 17.72 6.67
N SER A 262 25.27 18.81 7.12
CA SER A 262 25.91 19.83 7.95
C SER A 262 26.05 19.39 9.41
N THR A 263 25.06 18.68 9.95
CA THR A 263 25.06 18.22 11.34
C THR A 263 25.88 16.95 11.53
N ARG A 264 26.07 16.13 10.49
CA ARG A 264 26.88 14.90 10.55
C ARG A 264 28.32 15.08 11.03
N GLN A 265 28.85 16.29 10.88
CA GLN A 265 30.22 16.63 11.28
C GLN A 265 30.31 17.29 12.66
N MET A 266 29.17 17.56 13.32
CA MET A 266 29.13 18.10 14.67
C MET A 266 29.42 17.00 15.70
N THR A 267 29.78 17.41 16.91
CA THR A 267 29.78 16.57 18.10
C THR A 267 28.32 16.32 18.55
N GLY A 268 28.10 15.34 19.45
CA GLY A 268 26.75 14.87 19.78
C GLY A 268 25.86 15.94 20.40
N GLY A 269 26.35 16.64 21.42
CA GLY A 269 25.60 17.70 22.11
C GLY A 269 25.24 18.85 21.17
N ALA A 270 26.24 19.35 20.43
CA ALA A 270 26.03 20.40 19.43
C ALA A 270 25.02 20.01 18.32
N GLN A 271 25.04 18.74 17.89
CA GLN A 271 24.10 18.23 16.90
C GLN A 271 22.67 18.19 17.46
N HIS A 272 22.47 17.70 18.67
CA HIS A 272 21.16 17.66 19.33
C HIS A 272 20.58 19.06 19.50
N ASP A 273 21.35 20.02 20.00
CA ASP A 273 20.91 21.41 20.11
C ASP A 273 20.52 22.00 18.74
N THR A 274 21.34 21.78 17.72
CA THR A 274 21.07 22.25 16.35
C THR A 274 19.75 21.67 15.82
N MET A 275 19.56 20.35 15.98
CA MET A 275 18.33 19.67 15.55
C MET A 275 17.12 20.12 16.35
N ASN A 276 17.26 20.31 17.66
CA ASN A 276 16.21 20.81 18.53
C ASN A 276 15.75 22.21 18.09
N PHE A 277 16.66 23.17 17.89
CA PHE A 277 16.31 24.53 17.48
C PHE A 277 15.66 24.60 16.10
N VAL A 278 16.17 23.81 15.15
CA VAL A 278 15.58 23.75 13.80
C VAL A 278 14.18 23.17 13.86
N MET A 279 13.99 22.07 14.60
CA MET A 279 12.68 21.45 14.68
C MET A 279 11.69 22.27 15.50
N ASP A 280 12.17 23.06 16.44
CA ASP A 280 11.34 24.05 17.12
C ASP A 280 10.87 25.14 16.16
N THR A 281 11.74 25.62 15.27
CA THR A 281 11.37 26.57 14.20
C THR A 281 10.32 25.95 13.26
N TRP A 282 10.48 24.69 12.88
CA TRP A 282 9.48 23.95 12.10
C TRP A 282 8.16 23.86 12.85
N ASN A 283 8.16 23.35 14.08
CA ASN A 283 6.96 23.20 14.91
C ASN A 283 6.25 24.56 15.12
N ASN A 284 7.00 25.63 15.40
CA ASN A 284 6.46 26.99 15.50
C ASN A 284 5.77 27.42 14.20
N SER A 285 6.41 27.22 13.04
CA SER A 285 5.81 27.54 11.74
C SER A 285 4.52 26.76 11.47
N LYS A 286 4.43 25.51 11.98
CA LYS A 286 3.25 24.66 11.87
C LYS A 286 2.13 25.17 12.76
N VAL A 287 2.42 25.48 14.03
CA VAL A 287 1.43 25.94 15.01
C VAL A 287 0.90 27.33 14.70
N VAL A 288 1.76 28.29 14.34
CA VAL A 288 1.32 29.67 13.98
C VAL A 288 0.36 29.67 12.78
N ARG A 289 0.56 28.74 11.82
CA ARG A 289 -0.26 28.65 10.60
C ARG A 289 -1.38 27.61 10.71
N GLN A 290 -1.51 26.96 11.86
CA GLN A 290 -2.37 25.78 12.01
C GLN A 290 -3.85 26.13 11.85
N ALA A 291 -4.30 27.24 12.45
CA ALA A 291 -5.69 27.67 12.36
C ALA A 291 -6.13 27.95 10.92
N GLU A 292 -5.31 28.69 10.15
CA GLU A 292 -5.58 28.98 8.74
C GLU A 292 -5.61 27.70 7.89
N LEU A 293 -4.66 26.79 8.11
CA LEU A 293 -4.59 25.52 7.39
C LEU A 293 -5.83 24.66 7.67
N LEU A 294 -6.19 24.47 8.95
CA LEU A 294 -7.33 23.65 9.36
C LEU A 294 -8.65 24.24 8.86
N ALA A 295 -8.80 25.57 8.84
CA ALA A 295 -9.97 26.24 8.27
C ALA A 295 -10.11 25.96 6.77
N ALA A 296 -9.00 26.02 6.02
CA ALA A 296 -8.99 25.69 4.59
C ALA A 296 -9.26 24.20 4.32
N GLU A 297 -8.64 23.31 5.10
CA GLU A 297 -8.84 21.86 4.98
C GLU A 297 -10.27 21.44 5.33
N ARG A 298 -10.92 22.11 6.28
CA ARG A 298 -12.34 21.89 6.60
C ARG A 298 -13.25 22.14 5.40
N MET A 299 -13.03 23.23 4.66
CA MET A 299 -13.85 23.54 3.48
C MET A 299 -13.69 22.50 2.38
N GLU A 300 -12.48 22.00 2.18
CA GLU A 300 -12.21 20.92 1.24
C GLU A 300 -12.80 19.58 1.71
N ALA A 301 -12.71 19.28 3.01
CA ALA A 301 -13.32 18.09 3.58
C ALA A 301 -14.84 18.07 3.38
N LEU A 302 -15.52 19.23 3.50
CA LEU A 302 -16.94 19.36 3.19
C LEU A 302 -17.24 19.06 1.72
N ARG A 303 -16.45 19.62 0.79
CA ARG A 303 -16.60 19.36 -0.64
C ARG A 303 -16.40 17.87 -0.98
N LEU A 304 -15.39 17.23 -0.40
CA LEU A 304 -15.12 15.81 -0.58
C LEU A 304 -16.23 14.95 0.05
N PHE A 305 -16.77 15.37 1.19
CA PHE A 305 -17.91 14.70 1.82
C PHE A 305 -19.13 14.71 0.90
N GLU A 306 -19.52 15.86 0.35
CA GLU A 306 -20.65 15.97 -0.59
C GLU A 306 -20.46 15.08 -1.82
N MET A 307 -19.27 15.11 -2.42
CA MET A 307 -18.94 14.30 -3.59
C MET A 307 -19.00 12.80 -3.30
N HIS A 308 -18.38 12.35 -2.20
CA HIS A 308 -18.38 10.93 -1.84
C HIS A 308 -19.77 10.45 -1.37
N MET A 309 -20.55 11.30 -0.71
CA MET A 309 -21.93 10.97 -0.34
C MET A 309 -22.82 10.77 -1.56
N ALA A 310 -22.70 11.62 -2.59
CA ALA A 310 -23.41 11.42 -3.85
C ALA A 310 -23.09 10.07 -4.50
N ILE A 311 -21.81 9.68 -4.53
CA ILE A 311 -21.38 8.37 -5.06
C ILE A 311 -21.97 7.23 -4.21
N VAL A 312 -21.89 7.32 -2.89
CA VAL A 312 -22.43 6.30 -1.99
C VAL A 312 -23.94 6.17 -2.14
N GLU A 313 -24.67 7.29 -2.27
CA GLU A 313 -26.12 7.28 -2.50
C GLU A 313 -26.48 6.62 -3.83
N ASP A 314 -25.75 6.91 -4.91
CA ASP A 314 -26.01 6.31 -6.20
C ASP A 314 -25.70 4.81 -6.22
N LEU A 315 -24.53 4.40 -5.72
CA LEU A 315 -24.19 2.98 -5.56
C LEU A 315 -25.20 2.25 -4.67
N SER A 316 -25.70 2.90 -3.62
CA SER A 316 -26.72 2.34 -2.74
C SER A 316 -28.07 2.18 -3.45
N ARG A 317 -28.43 3.11 -4.34
CA ARG A 317 -29.65 3.02 -5.15
C ARG A 317 -29.57 1.88 -6.16
N GLN A 318 -28.43 1.75 -6.86
CA GLN A 318 -28.20 0.69 -7.84
C GLN A 318 -28.20 -0.71 -7.21
N ASN A 319 -27.79 -0.83 -5.95
CA ASN A 319 -27.66 -2.11 -5.24
C ASN A 319 -28.58 -2.19 -4.01
N SER A 320 -29.76 -1.58 -4.09
CA SER A 320 -30.66 -1.38 -2.94
C SER A 320 -31.04 -2.67 -2.20
N ASP A 321 -31.11 -3.79 -2.91
CA ASP A 321 -31.36 -5.14 -2.40
C ASP A 321 -30.19 -5.68 -1.57
N GLN A 322 -28.95 -5.28 -1.87
CA GLN A 322 -27.74 -5.75 -1.20
C GLN A 322 -27.26 -4.85 -0.06
N VAL A 323 -27.57 -3.55 -0.10
CA VAL A 323 -27.12 -2.56 0.91
C VAL A 323 -27.42 -3.00 2.34
N GLY A 324 -28.59 -3.58 2.59
CA GLY A 324 -28.95 -4.05 3.93
C GLY A 324 -28.05 -5.17 4.43
N ALA A 325 -27.65 -6.09 3.55
CA ALA A 325 -26.71 -7.17 3.88
C ALA A 325 -25.29 -6.62 4.05
N TRP A 326 -24.82 -5.78 3.13
CA TRP A 326 -23.49 -5.18 3.17
C TRP A 326 -23.26 -4.31 4.41
N SER A 327 -24.27 -3.53 4.82
CA SER A 327 -24.19 -2.68 6.01
C SER A 327 -23.98 -3.45 7.32
N ARG A 328 -24.28 -4.76 7.33
CA ARG A 328 -24.06 -5.65 8.48
C ARG A 328 -22.70 -6.33 8.46
N LEU A 329 -21.95 -6.24 7.36
CA LEU A 329 -20.63 -6.85 7.25
C LEU A 329 -19.62 -6.09 8.11
N ARG A 330 -18.73 -6.84 8.78
CA ARG A 330 -17.68 -6.27 9.60
C ARG A 330 -16.60 -5.66 8.70
N ARG A 331 -16.37 -4.36 8.85
CA ARG A 331 -15.34 -3.60 8.09
C ARG A 331 -13.91 -3.91 8.52
N ALA A 332 -13.70 -4.17 9.81
CA ALA A 332 -12.39 -4.51 10.34
C ALA A 332 -11.94 -5.89 9.85
N PRO A 333 -10.67 -6.04 9.43
CA PRO A 333 -10.16 -7.31 8.94
C PRO A 333 -10.14 -8.37 10.05
N THR A 334 -10.24 -9.63 9.65
CA THR A 334 -10.20 -10.79 10.56
C THR A 334 -9.10 -11.75 10.16
N LYS A 335 -8.35 -12.26 11.14
CA LYS A 335 -7.36 -13.32 10.94
C LYS A 335 -7.44 -14.33 12.08
N ARG A 336 -7.80 -15.58 11.77
CA ARG A 336 -7.69 -16.69 12.71
C ARG A 336 -6.29 -17.31 12.62
N LYS A 337 -5.88 -18.00 13.68
CA LYS A 337 -4.57 -18.65 13.72
C LYS A 337 -4.49 -19.72 12.62
N GLY A 338 -3.53 -19.57 11.71
CA GLY A 338 -3.31 -20.49 10.58
C GLY A 338 -4.12 -20.16 9.32
N GLU A 339 -4.96 -19.13 9.32
CA GLU A 339 -5.76 -18.71 8.16
C GLU A 339 -5.20 -17.43 7.50
N LYS A 340 -5.51 -17.24 6.22
CA LYS A 340 -5.26 -15.97 5.53
C LYS A 340 -6.17 -14.88 6.13
N PRO A 341 -5.68 -13.64 6.27
CA PRO A 341 -6.54 -12.55 6.69
C PRO A 341 -7.63 -12.28 5.65
N LEU A 342 -8.81 -11.90 6.14
CA LEU A 342 -9.98 -11.60 5.32
C LEU A 342 -10.48 -10.20 5.66
N SER A 343 -10.92 -9.47 4.65
CA SER A 343 -11.58 -8.17 4.78
C SER A 343 -12.69 -8.05 3.75
N VAL A 344 -13.77 -7.36 4.10
CA VAL A 344 -14.86 -7.02 3.17
C VAL A 344 -14.38 -6.15 2.01
N TYR A 345 -13.24 -5.48 2.18
CA TYR A 345 -12.63 -4.63 1.16
C TYR A 345 -11.65 -5.38 0.24
N GLN A 346 -11.46 -6.68 0.44
CA GLN A 346 -10.65 -7.51 -0.44
C GLN A 346 -11.45 -7.80 -1.72
N HIS A 347 -11.40 -6.85 -2.65
CA HIS A 347 -12.41 -6.75 -3.70
C HIS A 347 -12.03 -7.31 -5.08
N MET A 348 -10.82 -7.84 -5.27
CA MET A 348 -10.45 -8.46 -6.54
C MET A 348 -10.33 -9.98 -6.40
N LEU A 349 -11.32 -10.67 -6.95
CA LEU A 349 -11.22 -12.09 -7.26
C LEU A 349 -10.18 -12.24 -8.38
N THR A 350 -9.05 -12.86 -8.04
CA THR A 350 -8.04 -13.25 -9.03
C THR A 350 -8.52 -14.47 -9.81
N ILE A 351 -7.92 -14.71 -10.98
CA ILE A 351 -8.16 -15.94 -11.74
C ILE A 351 -7.88 -17.15 -10.84
N ASP A 352 -6.78 -17.11 -10.07
CA ASP A 352 -6.43 -18.17 -9.11
C ASP A 352 -7.50 -18.39 -8.04
N ASN A 353 -8.07 -17.32 -7.47
CA ASN A 353 -9.10 -17.46 -6.43
C ASN A 353 -10.40 -18.05 -6.98
N VAL A 354 -10.80 -17.63 -8.19
CA VAL A 354 -11.98 -18.19 -8.87
C VAL A 354 -11.72 -19.64 -9.27
N LEU A 355 -10.54 -19.94 -9.82
CA LEU A 355 -10.14 -21.28 -10.21
C LEU A 355 -10.14 -22.23 -9.01
N ASP A 356 -9.52 -21.85 -7.90
CA ASP A 356 -9.52 -22.64 -6.67
C ASP A 356 -10.95 -22.96 -6.20
N GLY A 357 -11.84 -21.96 -6.22
CA GLY A 357 -13.25 -22.14 -5.88
C GLY A 357 -13.96 -23.14 -6.80
N LEU A 358 -13.84 -22.94 -8.11
CA LEU A 358 -14.47 -23.80 -9.12
C LEU A 358 -13.93 -25.24 -9.10
N VAL A 359 -12.62 -25.41 -8.96
CA VAL A 359 -11.99 -26.73 -8.84
C VAL A 359 -12.50 -27.45 -7.59
N ASN A 360 -12.58 -26.77 -6.45
CA ASN A 360 -13.11 -27.37 -5.23
C ASN A 360 -14.57 -27.79 -5.38
N GLU A 361 -15.41 -26.97 -6.01
CA GLU A 361 -16.80 -27.33 -6.30
C GLU A 361 -16.91 -28.56 -7.22
N GLU A 362 -16.12 -28.60 -8.30
CA GLU A 362 -16.07 -29.76 -9.20
C GLU A 362 -15.62 -31.02 -8.46
N CYS A 363 -14.56 -30.95 -7.66
CA CYS A 363 -14.06 -32.07 -6.86
C CYS A 363 -15.12 -32.57 -5.86
N GLN A 364 -15.83 -31.66 -5.19
CA GLN A 364 -16.91 -32.01 -4.25
C GLN A 364 -18.09 -32.70 -4.96
N ARG A 365 -18.43 -32.28 -6.17
CA ARG A 365 -19.49 -32.90 -6.99
C ARG A 365 -19.11 -34.29 -7.48
N MET A 366 -17.82 -34.55 -7.74
CA MET A 366 -17.37 -35.80 -8.36
C MET A 366 -17.27 -37.01 -7.43
N LYS A 367 -17.27 -36.87 -6.10
CA LYS A 367 -17.33 -37.96 -5.08
C LYS A 367 -16.43 -39.21 -5.26
N ASP A 368 -15.48 -39.27 -6.20
CA ASP A 368 -14.71 -40.48 -6.54
C ASP A 368 -13.19 -40.33 -6.35
N GLU A 369 -12.58 -41.39 -5.82
CA GLU A 369 -11.21 -41.51 -5.29
C GLU A 369 -10.05 -41.52 -6.32
N ASN A 370 -10.25 -41.03 -7.54
CA ASN A 370 -9.18 -40.97 -8.57
C ASN A 370 -8.83 -39.52 -8.94
N LEU A 371 -8.27 -38.81 -7.98
CA LEU A 371 -7.88 -37.40 -8.09
C LEU A 371 -6.65 -37.16 -8.99
N GLU A 372 -5.80 -38.15 -9.22
CA GLU A 372 -4.47 -37.90 -9.82
C GLU A 372 -4.45 -37.73 -11.35
N GLN A 373 -5.55 -37.98 -12.07
CA GLN A 373 -5.49 -38.05 -13.56
C GLN A 373 -6.62 -37.35 -14.33
N ARG A 374 -7.47 -36.53 -13.70
CA ARG A 374 -8.46 -35.71 -14.43
C ARG A 374 -8.42 -34.25 -13.98
N LEU A 375 -7.76 -33.42 -14.78
CA LEU A 375 -7.81 -31.95 -14.67
C LEU A 375 -9.25 -31.47 -14.91
N THR A 376 -9.69 -30.48 -14.12
CA THR A 376 -11.05 -29.92 -14.08
C THR A 376 -11.43 -29.12 -15.31
N ALA A 377 -12.72 -28.92 -15.54
CA ALA A 377 -13.21 -28.07 -16.63
C ALA A 377 -12.79 -26.61 -16.43
N ALA A 378 -12.82 -26.11 -15.20
CA ALA A 378 -12.30 -24.81 -14.84
C ALA A 378 -10.80 -24.64 -15.18
N GLN A 379 -9.96 -25.65 -14.91
CA GLN A 379 -8.54 -25.60 -15.26
C GLN A 379 -8.35 -25.53 -16.78
N TRP A 380 -9.10 -26.33 -17.54
CA TRP A 380 -9.06 -26.31 -19.00
C TRP A 380 -9.45 -24.94 -19.57
N ILE A 381 -10.44 -24.26 -19.00
CA ILE A 381 -10.81 -22.89 -19.40
C ILE A 381 -9.65 -21.92 -19.12
N CYS A 382 -9.05 -21.98 -17.93
CA CYS A 382 -7.88 -21.15 -17.59
C CYS A 382 -6.70 -21.38 -18.56
N ASP A 383 -6.41 -22.64 -18.91
CA ASP A 383 -5.37 -22.98 -19.89
C ASP A 383 -5.66 -22.33 -21.26
N GLY A 384 -6.93 -22.39 -21.71
CA GLY A 384 -7.35 -21.74 -22.96
C GLY A 384 -7.16 -20.23 -22.94
N ILE A 385 -7.48 -19.58 -21.82
CA ILE A 385 -7.28 -18.13 -21.64
C ILE A 385 -5.77 -17.78 -21.66
N ALA A 386 -4.93 -18.61 -21.05
CA ALA A 386 -3.47 -18.45 -21.10
C ALA A 386 -2.92 -18.59 -22.53
N ILE A 387 -3.46 -19.55 -23.31
CA ILE A 387 -3.13 -19.70 -24.73
C ILE A 387 -3.51 -18.44 -25.51
N GLU A 388 -4.75 -17.95 -25.39
CA GLU A 388 -5.18 -16.70 -26.05
C GLU A 388 -4.24 -15.53 -25.74
N ARG A 389 -3.80 -15.42 -24.47
CA ARG A 389 -2.83 -14.40 -24.06
C ARG A 389 -1.51 -14.52 -24.82
N ASN A 390 -0.94 -15.72 -24.88
CA ASN A 390 0.32 -15.96 -25.60
C ASN A 390 0.16 -15.73 -27.12
N GLN A 391 -0.98 -16.10 -27.71
CA GLN A 391 -1.28 -15.84 -29.13
C GLN A 391 -1.28 -14.33 -29.44
N ILE A 392 -1.95 -13.53 -28.60
CA ILE A 392 -2.00 -12.06 -28.76
C ILE A 392 -0.60 -11.45 -28.65
N LEU A 393 0.25 -11.96 -27.76
CA LEU A 393 1.64 -11.51 -27.65
C LEU A 393 2.45 -11.83 -28.92
N VAL A 394 2.34 -13.05 -29.46
CA VAL A 394 3.03 -13.45 -30.69
C VAL A 394 2.57 -12.60 -31.87
N ILE A 395 1.27 -12.35 -32.03
CA ILE A 395 0.73 -11.47 -33.08
C ILE A 395 1.33 -10.05 -32.98
N ALA A 396 1.39 -9.50 -31.75
CA ALA A 396 1.98 -8.18 -31.53
C ALA A 396 3.48 -8.14 -31.88
N LEU A 397 4.24 -9.16 -31.46
CA LEU A 397 5.68 -9.27 -31.78
C LEU A 397 5.95 -9.51 -33.27
N LEU A 398 5.10 -10.27 -33.96
CA LEU A 398 5.21 -10.47 -35.41
C LEU A 398 5.01 -9.17 -36.18
N LYS A 399 4.03 -8.36 -35.77
CA LYS A 399 3.79 -7.04 -36.35
C LYS A 399 5.00 -6.14 -36.14
N ASP A 400 5.51 -6.07 -34.91
CA ASP A 400 6.69 -5.28 -34.55
C ASP A 400 7.95 -5.73 -35.33
N ASN A 401 8.22 -7.04 -35.38
CA ASN A 401 9.35 -7.60 -36.12
C ASN A 401 9.24 -7.40 -37.64
N ARG A 402 8.02 -7.29 -38.19
CA ARG A 402 7.82 -6.97 -39.61
C ARG A 402 8.22 -5.53 -39.92
N GLU A 403 7.93 -4.61 -39.01
CA GLU A 403 8.30 -3.19 -39.13
C GLU A 403 9.80 -2.98 -38.82
N HIS A 404 10.32 -3.71 -37.82
CA HIS A 404 11.69 -3.63 -37.32
C HIS A 404 12.32 -5.02 -37.09
N PRO A 405 12.86 -5.66 -38.14
CA PRO A 405 13.37 -7.02 -38.04
C PRO A 405 14.56 -7.16 -37.08
N LEU A 406 14.43 -8.04 -36.08
CA LEU A 406 15.46 -8.32 -35.07
C LEU A 406 15.54 -9.81 -34.78
N ASN A 407 16.75 -10.36 -34.77
CA ASN A 407 16.98 -11.77 -34.45
C ASN A 407 16.52 -12.15 -33.03
N ASP A 408 16.67 -11.25 -32.06
CA ASP A 408 16.23 -11.49 -30.68
C ASP A 408 14.69 -11.57 -30.58
N THR A 409 13.99 -10.70 -31.29
CA THR A 409 12.52 -10.71 -31.39
C THR A 409 12.06 -11.99 -32.07
N TRP A 410 12.69 -12.38 -33.18
CA TRP A 410 12.39 -13.64 -33.87
C TRP A 410 12.64 -14.86 -32.98
N THR A 411 13.73 -14.88 -32.22
CA THR A 411 14.03 -15.97 -31.27
C THR A 411 12.95 -16.08 -30.20
N THR A 412 12.44 -14.95 -29.72
CA THR A 412 11.33 -14.89 -28.75
C THR A 412 10.04 -15.43 -29.37
N ILE A 413 9.72 -15.03 -30.61
CA ILE A 413 8.56 -15.51 -31.37
C ILE A 413 8.62 -17.03 -31.55
N SER A 414 9.75 -17.58 -31.98
CA SER A 414 9.93 -19.01 -32.20
C SER A 414 9.70 -19.81 -30.90
N LYS A 415 10.28 -19.38 -29.78
CA LYS A 415 10.07 -20.02 -28.48
C LYS A 415 8.60 -20.00 -28.05
N LEU A 416 7.92 -18.86 -28.21
CA LEU A 416 6.50 -18.75 -27.89
C LEU A 416 5.63 -19.63 -28.79
N ARG A 417 5.97 -19.77 -30.08
CA ARG A 417 5.28 -20.68 -31.00
C ARG A 417 5.46 -22.15 -30.61
N ASP A 418 6.65 -22.55 -30.20
CA ASP A 418 6.90 -23.92 -29.72
C ASP A 418 6.07 -24.24 -28.47
N THR A 419 6.02 -23.31 -27.52
CA THR A 419 5.15 -23.42 -26.34
C THR A 419 3.67 -23.48 -26.75
N LEU A 420 3.20 -22.55 -27.59
CA LEU A 420 1.81 -22.52 -28.07
C LEU A 420 1.41 -23.82 -28.77
N ASN A 421 2.27 -24.40 -29.61
CA ASN A 421 2.00 -25.67 -30.29
C ASN A 421 1.81 -26.81 -29.29
N THR A 422 2.62 -26.82 -28.23
CA THR A 422 2.52 -27.80 -27.14
C THR A 422 1.21 -27.60 -26.37
N ASP A 423 0.95 -26.37 -25.92
CA ASP A 423 -0.23 -26.02 -25.13
C ASP A 423 -1.52 -26.25 -25.92
N LEU A 424 -1.58 -25.89 -27.20
CA LEU A 424 -2.73 -26.12 -28.07
C LEU A 424 -3.02 -27.60 -28.27
N LYS A 425 -1.97 -28.43 -28.37
CA LYS A 425 -2.13 -29.89 -28.48
C LYS A 425 -2.72 -30.46 -27.19
N GLU A 426 -2.13 -30.11 -26.04
CA GLU A 426 -2.63 -30.55 -24.73
C GLU A 426 -4.06 -30.05 -24.47
N PHE A 427 -4.33 -28.78 -24.78
CA PHE A 427 -5.66 -28.18 -24.66
C PHE A 427 -6.71 -28.93 -25.47
N ARG A 428 -6.38 -29.37 -26.70
CA ARG A 428 -7.26 -30.17 -27.55
C ARG A 428 -7.46 -31.58 -27.02
N ASP A 429 -6.40 -32.22 -26.54
CA ASP A 429 -6.49 -33.57 -25.97
C ASP A 429 -7.36 -33.57 -24.70
N ARG A 430 -7.21 -32.55 -23.84
CA ARG A 430 -8.09 -32.31 -22.68
C ARG A 430 -9.52 -31.96 -23.07
N GLN A 431 -9.72 -31.16 -24.11
CA GLN A 431 -11.05 -30.83 -24.61
C GLN A 431 -11.84 -32.08 -25.04
N ARG A 432 -11.18 -33.08 -25.64
CA ARG A 432 -11.82 -34.35 -26.05
C ARG A 432 -12.30 -35.18 -24.87
N SER A 433 -11.57 -35.18 -23.75
CA SER A 433 -11.96 -35.93 -22.55
C SER A 433 -13.06 -35.22 -21.77
N ILE A 434 -13.03 -33.89 -21.71
CA ILE A 434 -14.02 -33.06 -21.01
C ILE A 434 -15.31 -32.94 -21.84
N HIS A 435 -15.22 -32.85 -23.17
CA HIS A 435 -16.38 -32.61 -24.03
C HIS A 435 -16.31 -33.30 -25.41
N PRO A 436 -16.60 -34.62 -25.49
CA PRO A 436 -16.53 -35.40 -26.74
C PRO A 436 -17.46 -34.92 -27.86
N HIS A 437 -18.57 -34.26 -27.50
CA HIS A 437 -19.59 -33.80 -28.44
C HIS A 437 -19.30 -32.44 -29.09
N LEU A 438 -18.19 -31.79 -28.72
CA LEU A 438 -17.78 -30.53 -29.31
C LEU A 438 -17.15 -30.83 -30.70
N LYS A 439 -17.98 -30.91 -31.74
CA LYS A 439 -17.54 -31.24 -33.10
C LYS A 439 -16.55 -30.20 -33.62
N LEU A 440 -15.29 -30.61 -33.71
CA LEU A 440 -14.19 -29.81 -34.27
C LEU A 440 -14.41 -29.61 -35.78
N SER A 441 -14.33 -28.36 -36.26
CA SER A 441 -13.93 -28.14 -37.65
C SER A 441 -12.45 -28.46 -37.74
N ALA A 442 -12.07 -29.48 -38.50
CA ALA A 442 -10.68 -29.74 -38.85
C ALA A 442 -10.12 -28.48 -39.52
N LEU A 443 -9.31 -27.72 -38.78
CA LEU A 443 -8.47 -26.66 -39.32
C LEU A 443 -7.07 -27.00 -38.83
N ASP A 444 -6.40 -27.81 -39.66
CA ASP A 444 -4.97 -27.67 -39.85
C ASP A 444 -4.73 -26.26 -40.36
N VAL A 445 -3.97 -25.46 -39.62
CA VAL A 445 -3.32 -24.28 -40.17
C VAL A 445 -1.96 -24.14 -39.47
N ASP A 446 -0.93 -23.93 -40.29
CA ASP A 446 0.51 -24.00 -39.99
C ASP A 446 1.03 -22.97 -38.95
N GLU A 447 0.15 -22.20 -38.30
CA GLU A 447 0.51 -21.06 -37.44
C GLU A 447 -0.23 -21.13 -36.09
N ALA A 448 0.54 -21.28 -35.00
CA ALA A 448 0.03 -21.46 -33.64
C ALA A 448 -0.76 -20.23 -33.14
N GLU A 449 -0.36 -19.03 -33.56
CA GLU A 449 -0.95 -17.76 -33.12
C GLU A 449 -2.34 -17.44 -33.67
N VAL A 450 -2.77 -18.08 -34.76
CA VAL A 450 -4.12 -17.90 -35.36
C VAL A 450 -5.03 -19.10 -35.14
N THR A 451 -4.51 -20.16 -34.53
CA THR A 451 -5.27 -21.37 -34.24
C THR A 451 -6.36 -21.07 -33.22
N ALA A 452 -7.63 -21.32 -33.59
CA ALA A 452 -8.75 -20.99 -32.72
C ALA A 452 -8.73 -21.80 -31.41
N VAL A 453 -8.73 -21.10 -30.27
CA VAL A 453 -8.99 -21.67 -28.95
C VAL A 453 -10.50 -21.80 -28.77
N GLN A 454 -11.01 -23.04 -28.73
CA GLN A 454 -12.45 -23.32 -28.80
C GLN A 454 -13.12 -23.32 -27.42
N LEU A 455 -12.98 -22.21 -26.70
CA LEU A 455 -13.71 -21.96 -25.46
C LEU A 455 -15.22 -21.74 -25.72
N PRO A 456 -16.09 -21.90 -24.71
CA PRO A 456 -17.52 -21.64 -24.84
C PRO A 456 -17.88 -20.26 -25.45
N SER A 457 -17.10 -19.21 -25.16
CA SER A 457 -17.24 -17.86 -25.73
C SER A 457 -17.01 -17.84 -27.24
N TYR A 458 -15.95 -18.49 -27.73
CA TYR A 458 -15.64 -18.60 -29.16
C TYR A 458 -16.78 -19.28 -29.94
N LEU A 459 -17.32 -20.36 -29.40
CA LEU A 459 -18.41 -21.12 -30.02
C LEU A 459 -19.71 -20.33 -30.05
N SER A 460 -20.03 -19.64 -28.95
CA SER A 460 -21.20 -18.78 -28.82
C SER A 460 -21.16 -17.63 -29.84
N LYS A 461 -20.01 -16.97 -30.00
CA LYS A 461 -19.80 -15.90 -31.00
C LYS A 461 -20.05 -16.36 -32.43
N ARG A 462 -19.62 -17.58 -32.78
CA ARG A 462 -19.79 -18.12 -34.15
C ARG A 462 -21.16 -18.74 -34.42
N ARG A 463 -22.12 -18.64 -33.48
CA ARG A 463 -23.43 -19.31 -33.55
C ARG A 463 -23.32 -20.80 -33.89
N ARG A 464 -22.19 -21.44 -33.56
CA ARG A 464 -22.05 -22.89 -33.65
C ARG A 464 -22.76 -23.44 -32.42
N HIS A 465 -23.73 -24.32 -32.62
CA HIS A 465 -24.46 -24.91 -31.51
C HIS A 465 -23.49 -25.61 -30.55
N LEU A 466 -23.18 -24.99 -29.41
CA LEU A 466 -22.91 -25.75 -28.20
C LEU A 466 -24.13 -26.63 -28.01
N ALA A 467 -23.93 -27.94 -27.89
CA ALA A 467 -25.03 -28.87 -27.65
C ALA A 467 -25.87 -28.33 -26.48
N THR A 468 -27.18 -28.18 -26.68
CA THR A 468 -28.10 -27.72 -25.64
C THR A 468 -28.17 -28.79 -24.55
N GLY A 469 -27.65 -28.48 -23.36
CA GLY A 469 -27.61 -29.39 -22.22
C GLY A 469 -27.04 -28.73 -20.95
N ALA A 470 -27.21 -29.38 -19.80
CA ALA A 470 -26.78 -28.85 -18.50
C ALA A 470 -25.26 -28.55 -18.47
N ASN A 471 -24.43 -29.44 -19.02
CA ASN A 471 -22.97 -29.29 -19.07
C ASN A 471 -22.52 -28.05 -19.87
N ALA A 472 -23.20 -27.73 -20.98
CA ALA A 472 -22.87 -26.53 -21.76
C ALA A 472 -23.24 -25.24 -21.02
N THR A 473 -24.25 -25.28 -20.16
CA THR A 473 -24.65 -24.15 -19.31
C THR A 473 -23.63 -23.93 -18.19
N GLU A 474 -23.16 -25.02 -17.56
CA GLU A 474 -22.13 -24.97 -16.51
C GLU A 474 -20.81 -24.43 -17.05
N LEU A 475 -20.33 -24.91 -18.20
CA LEU A 475 -19.09 -24.42 -18.82
C LEU A 475 -19.15 -22.93 -19.15
N LYS A 476 -20.30 -22.43 -19.63
CA LYS A 476 -20.50 -21.00 -19.85
C LYS A 476 -20.42 -20.23 -18.54
N ALA A 477 -21.07 -20.72 -17.49
CA ALA A 477 -21.04 -20.08 -16.18
C ALA A 477 -19.61 -20.02 -15.59
N GLN A 478 -18.85 -21.12 -15.71
CA GLN A 478 -17.44 -21.17 -15.29
C GLN A 478 -16.57 -20.21 -16.10
N GLU A 479 -16.71 -20.17 -17.43
CA GLU A 479 -15.95 -19.22 -18.25
C GLU A 479 -16.32 -17.78 -17.90
N ILE A 480 -17.60 -17.45 -17.67
CA ILE A 480 -18.02 -16.11 -17.23
C ILE A 480 -17.27 -15.72 -15.95
N GLN A 481 -17.26 -16.58 -14.93
CA GLN A 481 -16.58 -16.28 -13.66
C GLN A 481 -15.08 -16.03 -13.86
N ILE A 482 -14.40 -16.87 -14.64
CA ILE A 482 -12.97 -16.72 -14.91
C ILE A 482 -12.70 -15.46 -15.76
N ARG A 483 -13.56 -15.12 -16.73
CA ARG A 483 -13.44 -13.91 -17.55
C ARG A 483 -13.68 -12.62 -16.75
N CYS A 484 -14.59 -12.64 -15.78
CA CYS A 484 -14.75 -11.52 -14.85
C CYS A 484 -13.48 -11.30 -14.01
N ALA A 485 -12.87 -12.39 -13.51
CA ALA A 485 -11.57 -12.30 -12.83
C ALA A 485 -10.45 -11.81 -13.76
N GLN A 486 -10.40 -12.30 -15.01
CA GLN A 486 -9.47 -11.84 -16.02
C GLN A 486 -9.62 -10.34 -16.33
N ALA A 487 -10.85 -9.82 -16.39
CA ALA A 487 -11.09 -8.40 -16.61
C ALA A 487 -10.65 -7.55 -15.40
N ASN A 488 -10.93 -8.00 -14.17
CA ASN A 488 -10.48 -7.34 -12.93
C ASN A 488 -8.95 -7.23 -12.88
N GLU A 489 -8.24 -8.34 -13.12
CA GLU A 489 -6.78 -8.36 -13.18
C GLU A 489 -6.24 -7.55 -14.38
N GLY A 490 -6.93 -7.62 -15.52
CA GLY A 490 -6.56 -6.93 -16.74
C GLY A 490 -6.50 -5.41 -16.57
N ILE A 491 -7.41 -4.82 -15.80
CA ILE A 491 -7.36 -3.38 -15.48
C ILE A 491 -6.08 -3.04 -14.72
N LEU A 492 -5.72 -3.83 -13.71
CA LEU A 492 -4.48 -3.62 -12.96
C LEU A 492 -3.23 -3.80 -13.85
N ALA A 493 -3.24 -4.80 -14.74
CA ALA A 493 -2.16 -5.04 -15.68
C ALA A 493 -1.99 -3.86 -16.66
N VAL A 494 -3.09 -3.31 -17.17
CA VAL A 494 -3.09 -2.09 -18.02
C VAL A 494 -2.54 -0.89 -17.26
N GLN A 495 -2.89 -0.72 -15.98
CA GLN A 495 -2.36 0.34 -15.12
C GLN A 495 -0.85 0.18 -14.91
N ALA A 496 -0.39 -1.03 -14.57
CA ALA A 496 1.03 -1.33 -14.37
C ALA A 496 1.85 -1.12 -15.65
N ALA A 497 1.36 -1.58 -16.81
CA ALA A 497 2.01 -1.36 -18.10
C ALA A 497 2.05 0.13 -18.48
N SER A 498 0.99 0.88 -18.15
CA SER A 498 0.96 2.34 -18.35
C SER A 498 1.98 3.06 -17.46
N LEU A 499 2.15 2.61 -16.21
CA LEU A 499 3.18 3.11 -15.30
C LEU A 499 4.60 2.80 -15.79
N ALA A 500 4.83 1.57 -16.25
CA ALA A 500 6.11 1.16 -16.82
C ALA A 500 6.48 2.02 -18.04
N LEU A 501 5.53 2.26 -18.95
CA LEU A 501 5.73 3.14 -20.11
C LEU A 501 6.14 4.56 -19.69
N THR A 502 5.49 5.11 -18.67
CA THR A 502 5.85 6.42 -18.11
C THR A 502 7.26 6.45 -17.50
N ALA A 503 7.64 5.39 -16.79
CA ALA A 503 8.98 5.27 -16.21
C ALA A 503 10.07 5.19 -17.29
N VAL A 504 9.81 4.46 -18.38
CA VAL A 504 10.72 4.39 -19.53
C VAL A 504 10.86 5.75 -20.23
N LYS A 505 9.76 6.49 -20.40
CA LYS A 505 9.81 7.87 -20.92
C LYS A 505 10.68 8.78 -20.05
N LYS A 506 10.51 8.72 -18.73
CA LYS A 506 11.34 9.47 -17.78
C LYS A 506 12.82 9.14 -17.93
N ALA A 507 13.16 7.86 -17.94
CA ALA A 507 14.55 7.40 -18.07
C ALA A 507 15.16 7.90 -19.39
N ARG A 508 14.41 7.85 -20.49
CA ARG A 508 14.83 8.38 -21.80
C ARG A 508 15.26 9.86 -21.72
N GLU A 509 14.50 10.69 -21.03
CA GLU A 509 14.80 12.13 -20.93
C GLU A 509 16.00 12.43 -20.04
N LEU A 510 16.19 11.66 -18.96
CA LEU A 510 17.19 11.95 -17.93
C LEU A 510 18.53 11.24 -18.16
N ASP A 511 18.49 9.97 -18.55
CA ASP A 511 19.63 9.05 -18.41
C ASP A 511 20.36 8.76 -19.73
N TYR A 512 19.68 8.91 -20.87
CA TYR A 512 20.25 8.52 -22.17
C TYR A 512 20.82 9.73 -22.93
N ARG A 513 22.13 9.70 -23.18
CA ARG A 513 22.85 10.70 -24.00
C ARG A 513 23.54 10.04 -25.21
N GLY A 514 23.80 10.84 -26.25
CA GLY A 514 24.44 10.37 -27.48
C GLY A 514 23.53 9.51 -28.37
N GLN A 515 24.01 9.13 -29.55
CA GLN A 515 23.21 8.42 -30.56
C GLN A 515 22.83 7.00 -30.12
N GLY A 516 23.80 6.21 -29.62
CA GLY A 516 23.55 4.84 -29.16
C GLY A 516 22.59 4.77 -27.96
N GLY A 517 22.72 5.70 -27.02
CA GLY A 517 21.79 5.81 -25.88
C GLY A 517 20.37 6.13 -26.34
N LYS A 518 20.20 7.07 -27.28
CA LYS A 518 18.91 7.41 -27.86
C LYS A 518 18.25 6.22 -28.56
N THR A 519 18.98 5.49 -29.39
CA THR A 519 18.45 4.30 -30.08
C THR A 519 18.01 3.21 -29.09
N CYS A 520 18.79 2.95 -28.03
CA CYS A 520 18.43 1.99 -27.00
C CYS A 520 17.15 2.42 -26.24
N SER A 521 17.05 3.72 -25.91
CA SER A 521 15.88 4.27 -25.22
C SER A 521 14.60 4.24 -26.07
N GLU A 522 14.72 4.44 -27.39
CA GLU A 522 13.58 4.34 -28.32
C GLU A 522 13.03 2.91 -28.34
N ARG A 523 13.92 1.91 -28.44
CA ARG A 523 13.53 0.50 -28.41
C ARG A 523 12.85 0.11 -27.10
N ASN A 524 13.35 0.61 -25.96
CA ASN A 524 12.70 0.37 -24.66
C ASN A 524 11.30 0.98 -24.62
N LEU A 525 11.12 2.16 -25.23
CA LEU A 525 9.83 2.84 -25.32
C LEU A 525 8.84 2.05 -26.20
N GLU A 526 9.28 1.62 -27.37
CA GLU A 526 8.49 0.77 -28.30
C GLU A 526 8.04 -0.51 -27.60
N LYS A 527 8.97 -1.21 -26.92
CA LYS A 527 8.65 -2.43 -26.15
C LYS A 527 7.63 -2.16 -25.04
N ALA A 528 7.79 -1.08 -24.27
CA ALA A 528 6.86 -0.73 -23.21
C ALA A 528 5.47 -0.37 -23.77
N ASN A 529 5.42 0.29 -24.91
CA ASN A 529 4.17 0.60 -25.60
C ASN A 529 3.49 -0.67 -26.16
N LEU A 530 4.26 -1.61 -26.71
CA LEU A 530 3.77 -2.91 -27.16
C LEU A 530 3.15 -3.69 -26.00
N MET A 531 3.81 -3.75 -24.84
CA MET A 531 3.25 -4.39 -23.64
C MET A 531 1.96 -3.71 -23.17
N LYS A 532 1.89 -2.38 -23.19
CA LYS A 532 0.65 -1.67 -22.85
C LYS A 532 -0.50 -2.02 -23.80
N MET A 533 -0.24 -2.02 -25.11
CA MET A 533 -1.25 -2.39 -26.12
C MET A 533 -1.66 -3.86 -26.00
N HIS A 534 -0.70 -4.74 -25.65
CA HIS A 534 -0.96 -6.13 -25.35
C HIS A 534 -1.98 -6.27 -24.21
N GLU A 535 -1.75 -5.64 -23.05
CA GLU A 535 -2.69 -5.73 -21.91
C GLU A 535 -4.07 -5.16 -22.22
N ILE A 536 -4.16 -4.06 -22.98
CA ILE A 536 -5.45 -3.52 -23.46
C ILE A 536 -6.19 -4.56 -24.32
N THR A 537 -5.47 -5.26 -25.20
CA THR A 537 -6.05 -6.28 -26.08
C THR A 537 -6.52 -7.50 -25.28
N ILE A 538 -5.78 -7.91 -24.25
CA ILE A 538 -6.16 -8.99 -23.34
C ILE A 538 -7.46 -8.65 -22.61
N TYR A 539 -7.52 -7.47 -22.00
CA TYR A 539 -8.73 -7.00 -21.32
C TYR A 539 -9.93 -6.96 -22.27
N ASN A 540 -9.76 -6.42 -23.49
CA ASN A 540 -10.83 -6.35 -24.48
C ASN A 540 -11.24 -7.73 -25.03
N THR A 541 -10.34 -8.71 -24.99
CA THR A 541 -10.66 -10.11 -25.32
C THR A 541 -11.58 -10.72 -24.26
N ALA A 542 -11.30 -10.45 -22.98
CA ALA A 542 -12.19 -10.85 -21.88
C ALA A 542 -13.56 -10.17 -21.98
N HIS A 543 -13.59 -8.87 -22.25
CA HIS A 543 -14.82 -8.11 -22.54
C HIS A 543 -15.63 -8.76 -23.66
N ALA A 544 -15.01 -9.02 -24.82
CA ALA A 544 -15.68 -9.63 -25.96
C ALA A 544 -16.21 -11.04 -25.66
N ALA A 545 -15.51 -11.81 -24.81
CA ALA A 545 -15.96 -13.12 -24.35
C ALA A 545 -17.20 -13.01 -23.45
N LEU A 546 -17.23 -12.05 -22.50
CA LEU A 546 -18.38 -11.81 -21.63
C LEU A 546 -19.63 -11.40 -22.43
N VAL A 547 -19.48 -10.54 -23.44
CA VAL A 547 -20.56 -10.17 -24.37
C VAL A 547 -21.02 -11.40 -25.17
N ALA A 548 -20.10 -12.18 -25.72
CA ALA A 548 -20.43 -13.38 -26.51
C ALA A 548 -21.14 -14.47 -25.70
N LEU A 549 -20.86 -14.56 -24.39
CA LEU A 549 -21.52 -15.48 -23.46
C LEU A 549 -22.89 -14.98 -22.99
N GLY A 550 -23.26 -13.73 -23.31
CA GLY A 550 -24.51 -13.11 -22.88
C GLY A 550 -24.52 -12.68 -21.41
N HIS A 551 -23.34 -12.48 -20.80
CA HIS A 551 -23.24 -12.00 -19.43
C HIS A 551 -23.55 -10.51 -19.31
N MET A 552 -23.22 -9.74 -20.36
CA MET A 552 -23.38 -8.29 -20.43
C MET A 552 -23.64 -7.85 -21.87
N GLU A 553 -24.27 -6.69 -22.02
CA GLU A 553 -24.42 -6.03 -23.32
C GLU A 553 -23.15 -5.26 -23.71
N GLU A 554 -23.01 -4.91 -24.98
CA GLU A 554 -21.82 -4.22 -25.52
C GLU A 554 -21.74 -2.74 -25.10
N ASP A 555 -22.80 -2.19 -24.51
CA ASP A 555 -22.93 -0.77 -24.19
C ASP A 555 -22.02 -0.27 -23.05
N ALA A 556 -21.78 1.05 -23.09
CA ALA A 556 -20.82 1.78 -22.26
C ALA A 556 -21.16 1.84 -20.76
N ASP A 557 -22.31 1.34 -20.30
CA ASP A 557 -22.72 1.38 -18.88
C ASP A 557 -22.64 0.02 -18.17
N SER A 558 -21.97 -0.95 -18.78
CA SER A 558 -21.64 -2.23 -18.15
C SER A 558 -20.43 -2.12 -17.20
N LEU A 559 -20.34 -3.03 -16.21
CA LEU A 559 -19.25 -3.09 -15.23
C LEU A 559 -17.86 -3.18 -15.89
N TYR A 560 -17.78 -3.85 -17.04
CA TYR A 560 -16.56 -4.04 -17.81
C TYR A 560 -16.65 -3.27 -19.12
N ARG A 561 -16.27 -1.99 -19.14
CA ARG A 561 -16.30 -1.17 -20.37
C ARG A 561 -15.18 -1.55 -21.33
N PHE A 562 -15.41 -1.48 -22.64
CA PHE A 562 -14.36 -1.61 -23.66
C PHE A 562 -13.28 -0.53 -23.47
N LEU A 563 -12.01 -0.92 -23.46
CA LEU A 563 -10.89 0.01 -23.24
C LEU A 563 -10.22 0.43 -24.54
N THR A 564 -10.06 1.74 -24.70
CA THR A 564 -9.23 2.34 -25.74
C THR A 564 -7.93 2.89 -25.15
N VAL A 565 -6.97 3.22 -26.03
CA VAL A 565 -5.73 3.88 -25.61
C VAL A 565 -6.00 5.20 -24.88
N ARG A 566 -7.10 5.90 -25.20
CA ARG A 566 -7.45 7.18 -24.56
C ARG A 566 -7.85 6.99 -23.10
N ASP A 567 -8.48 5.87 -22.78
CA ASP A 567 -8.95 5.56 -21.42
C ASP A 567 -7.78 5.32 -20.47
N THR A 568 -6.65 4.87 -21.01
CA THR A 568 -5.40 4.61 -20.26
C THR A 568 -4.54 5.87 -20.05
N ARG A 569 -5.07 7.07 -20.30
CA ARG A 569 -4.32 8.32 -20.10
C ARG A 569 -4.15 8.60 -18.61
N ARG A 570 -2.89 8.76 -18.21
CA ARG A 570 -2.47 9.27 -16.91
C ARG A 570 -1.40 10.35 -17.07
N LYS A 571 -1.27 11.21 -16.08
CA LYS A 571 -0.17 12.16 -15.96
C LYS A 571 1.14 11.38 -15.83
N GLU A 572 2.15 11.87 -16.52
CA GLU A 572 3.47 11.26 -16.46
C GLU A 572 4.11 11.51 -15.08
N THR A 573 4.64 10.47 -14.43
CA THR A 573 5.12 10.47 -13.04
C THR A 573 6.34 11.35 -12.82
N HIS A 574 7.05 11.73 -13.89
CA HIS A 574 8.19 12.63 -13.84
C HIS A 574 7.78 14.10 -13.94
N LEU A 575 6.56 14.40 -14.37
CA LEU A 575 6.04 15.76 -14.41
C LEU A 575 5.59 16.15 -13.02
N HIS A 576 6.43 16.91 -12.32
CA HIS A 576 6.08 17.47 -11.01
C HIS A 576 4.78 18.27 -11.09
N ARG A 577 3.96 18.18 -10.05
CA ARG A 577 2.82 19.09 -9.89
C ARG A 577 3.35 20.45 -9.51
N VAL A 578 2.69 21.51 -9.99
CA VAL A 578 2.84 22.83 -9.37
C VAL A 578 2.43 22.74 -7.90
N ARG A 579 3.00 23.59 -7.05
CA ARG A 579 2.65 23.64 -5.63
C ARG A 579 1.12 23.82 -5.49
N GLY A 580 0.49 23.01 -4.64
CA GLY A 580 -0.98 22.97 -4.49
C GLY A 580 -1.70 22.06 -5.49
N GLY A 581 -1.01 21.54 -6.51
CA GLY A 581 -1.58 20.64 -7.50
C GLY A 581 -1.81 19.21 -7.01
N SER A 582 -1.37 18.82 -5.80
CA SER A 582 -1.52 17.46 -5.24
C SER A 582 -2.96 16.96 -5.16
N ARG A 583 -3.94 17.87 -5.30
CA ARG A 583 -5.37 17.60 -5.19
C ARG A 583 -6.09 17.39 -6.54
N LEU A 584 -5.40 17.54 -7.68
CA LEU A 584 -6.01 17.32 -9.00
C LEU A 584 -5.94 15.84 -9.39
N PHE A 585 -6.96 15.29 -10.03
CA PHE A 585 -6.91 13.91 -10.56
C PHE A 585 -5.87 13.78 -11.70
N ASP A 586 -5.09 12.70 -11.71
CA ASP A 586 -4.01 12.47 -12.68
C ASP A 586 -4.48 11.94 -14.04
N GLY A 587 -5.79 11.78 -14.29
CA GLY A 587 -6.31 11.35 -15.58
C GLY A 587 -7.63 10.60 -15.47
N THR A 588 -8.10 10.09 -16.61
CA THR A 588 -9.33 9.30 -16.74
C THR A 588 -9.12 7.82 -16.48
N ALA A 589 -7.86 7.35 -16.38
CA ALA A 589 -7.50 5.94 -16.15
C ALA A 589 -7.95 5.37 -14.78
N LEU A 590 -8.78 6.11 -14.05
CA LEU A 590 -9.28 5.81 -12.70
C LEU A 590 -10.78 6.09 -12.55
N ILE A 591 -11.49 6.39 -13.63
CA ILE A 591 -12.92 6.73 -13.57
C ILE A 591 -13.62 5.88 -14.62
N SER A 592 -14.45 4.91 -14.20
CA SER A 592 -15.64 4.62 -15.00
C SER A 592 -16.39 5.93 -15.03
N ARG A 593 -16.21 6.74 -16.09
CA ARG A 593 -16.89 8.03 -16.22
C ARG A 593 -18.39 7.76 -16.09
N GLU A 594 -18.91 8.04 -14.90
CA GLU A 594 -20.30 8.41 -14.70
C GLU A 594 -20.54 9.59 -15.64
N THR A 595 -21.65 9.48 -16.34
CA THR A 595 -22.13 10.37 -17.39
C THR A 595 -21.93 11.85 -17.05
N ASP A 596 -21.14 12.55 -17.87
CA ASP A 596 -21.33 13.99 -18.08
C ASP A 596 -22.73 14.16 -18.70
N HIS A 597 -23.73 14.46 -17.87
CA HIS A 597 -25.02 14.95 -18.31
C HIS A 597 -25.31 16.28 -17.60
N GLY A 598 -25.25 17.36 -18.39
CA GLY A 598 -25.99 18.62 -18.18
C GLY A 598 -25.52 19.51 -17.06
#